data_AF-A0A3B8U6G1-F1
#
_entry.id   AF-A0A3B8U6G1-F1
#
_cell.length_a   1.000
_cell.length_b   1.000
_cell.length_c   1.000
_cell.angle_alpha   90.00
_cell.angle_beta   90.00
_cell.angle_gamma   90.00
#
_symmetry.space_group_name_H-M   'P 1'
#
loop_
_entity.id
_entity.type
_entity.pdbx_description
1 polymer ?
#
loop_
_entity_poly.entity_id
_entity_poly.type
_entity_poly.pdbx_seq_one_letter_code
_entity_poly.pdbx_strand_id
1 'polypeptide(L)'
;MNLQFPFFLFIFLNYLYGETHFIFITGGSASGKTTLAKTLSRKLGETKTCYLSLDSYLDKRLQPESYFINGVPNFDHPSMINWPLLLEGIDLLRCGKAIDVPLYDF
;
A
#
# COMPACT_ATOMS: atom_id res chain seq x y z
N MET A 1 9.41 -11.60 -19.25
CA MET A 1 8.85 -10.24 -19.11
C MET A 1 8.33 -10.15 -17.68
N ASN A 2 9.20 -10.09 -16.65
CA ASN A 2 9.96 -8.93 -16.16
C ASN A 2 9.08 -7.69 -15.95
N LEU A 3 8.38 -7.59 -14.81
CA LEU A 3 8.78 -6.78 -13.64
C LEU A 3 7.67 -6.89 -12.58
N GLN A 4 7.88 -7.78 -11.61
CA GLN A 4 7.02 -7.96 -10.45
C GLN A 4 7.38 -6.88 -9.42
N PHE A 5 6.58 -5.83 -9.31
CA PHE A 5 6.73 -4.82 -8.25
C PHE A 5 5.41 -4.68 -7.50
N PRO A 6 5.16 -5.50 -6.46
CA PRO A 6 4.21 -5.12 -5.45
C PRO A 6 4.83 -3.95 -4.68
N PHE A 7 4.39 -2.75 -5.00
CA PHE A 7 4.71 -1.54 -4.25
C PHE A 7 4.07 -1.67 -2.86
N PHE A 8 4.83 -1.54 -1.77
CA PHE A 8 4.25 -1.41 -0.44
C PHE A 8 4.38 0.04 0.01
N LEU A 9 3.26 0.65 0.42
CA LEU A 9 3.21 2.04 0.85
C LEU A 9 3.12 2.10 2.37
N PHE A 10 4.19 2.46 3.08
CA PHE A 10 4.11 2.65 4.54
C PHE A 10 3.78 4.10 4.90
N ILE A 11 2.92 4.28 5.91
CA ILE A 11 2.49 5.61 6.37
C ILE A 11 2.90 5.78 7.84
N PHE A 12 3.73 6.77 8.12
CA PHE A 12 4.19 7.07 9.48
C PHE A 12 3.47 8.31 10.03
N LEU A 13 2.60 8.12 11.02
CA LEU A 13 1.92 9.23 11.70
C LEU A 13 2.81 9.74 12.84
N ASN A 14 3.59 10.80 12.60
CA ASN A 14 4.39 11.38 13.68
C ASN A 14 3.59 12.37 14.52
N TYR A 15 2.95 11.86 15.57
CA TYR A 15 2.26 12.72 16.54
C TYR A 15 3.20 13.65 17.34
N LEU A 16 4.53 13.44 17.32
CA LEU A 16 5.48 14.24 18.13
C LEU A 16 5.70 15.66 17.60
N TYR A 17 5.34 15.95 16.34
CA TYR A 17 5.50 17.28 15.73
C TYR A 17 4.23 17.82 15.07
N GLY A 18 3.11 17.10 15.15
CA GLY A 18 1.85 17.48 14.50
C GLY A 18 1.82 17.25 12.98
N GLU A 19 2.80 16.51 12.45
CA GLU A 19 2.99 16.32 11.00
C GLU A 19 2.96 14.82 10.63
N THR A 20 2.27 14.49 9.55
CA THR A 20 2.19 13.12 9.01
C THR A 20 3.26 12.90 7.95
N HIS A 21 4.08 11.86 8.10
CA HIS A 21 5.14 11.51 7.15
C HIS A 21 4.84 10.20 6.42
N PHE A 22 5.15 10.15 5.13
CA PHE A 22 4.95 8.95 4.31
C PHE A 22 6.29 8.32 3.98
N ILE A 23 6.41 7.00 4.18
CA ILE A 23 7.62 6.23 3.86
C ILE A 23 7.24 5.15 2.86
N PHE A 24 7.62 5.34 1.60
CA PHE A 24 7.33 4.36 0.56
C PHE A 24 8.42 3.27 0.54
N ILE A 25 8.05 2.00 0.68
CA ILE A 25 8.97 0.86 0.63
C ILE A 25 8.66 0.03 -0.62
N THR A 26 9.43 0.27 -1.68
CA THR A 26 9.27 -0.44 -2.96
C THR A 26 10.32 -1.55 -3.13
N GLY A 27 10.05 -2.51 -4.03
CA GLY A 27 10.94 -3.62 -4.36
C GLY A 27 10.19 -4.89 -4.77
N GLY A 28 10.89 -5.81 -5.42
CA GLY A 28 10.28 -7.05 -5.95
C GLY A 28 9.72 -7.97 -4.87
N SER A 29 8.86 -8.93 -5.24
CA SER A 29 8.29 -9.89 -4.29
C SER A 29 9.38 -10.61 -3.48
N ALA A 30 9.08 -10.97 -2.23
CA ALA A 30 9.99 -11.61 -1.28
C ALA A 30 11.31 -10.86 -0.96
N SER A 31 11.47 -9.59 -1.35
CA SER A 31 12.68 -8.79 -1.04
C SER A 31 12.81 -8.32 0.42
N GLY A 32 11.91 -8.72 1.32
CA GLY A 32 11.96 -8.39 2.74
C GLY A 32 11.28 -7.07 3.15
N LYS A 33 10.51 -6.43 2.27
CA LYS A 33 9.81 -5.15 2.54
C LYS A 33 8.93 -5.21 3.79
N THR A 34 8.10 -6.24 3.91
CA THR A 34 7.24 -6.47 5.08
C THR A 34 8.05 -6.61 6.37
N THR A 35 9.22 -7.25 6.30
CA THR A 35 10.12 -7.40 7.45
C THR A 35 10.76 -6.07 7.84
N LEU A 36 11.30 -5.34 6.86
CA LEU A 36 11.90 -4.02 7.08
C LEU A 36 10.90 -3.07 7.74
N ALA A 37 9.70 -3.03 7.19
CA ALA A 37 8.59 -2.27 7.71
C ALA A 37 8.17 -2.60 9.14
N LYS A 38 7.90 -3.88 9.44
CA LYS A 38 7.55 -4.32 10.80
C LYS A 38 8.66 -3.94 11.79
N THR A 39 9.91 -4.01 11.34
CA THR A 39 11.07 -3.62 12.14
C THR A 39 11.10 -2.10 12.37
N LEU A 40 10.82 -1.28 11.35
CA LEU A 40 10.73 0.18 11.48
C LEU A 40 9.59 0.59 12.41
N SER A 41 8.39 0.03 12.23
CA SER A 41 7.23 0.28 13.10
C SER A 41 7.56 -0.01 14.56
N ARG A 42 8.17 -1.16 14.86
CA ARG A 42 8.60 -1.52 16.21
C ARG A 42 9.63 -0.55 16.80
N LYS A 43 10.59 -0.11 15.99
CA LYS A 43 11.64 0.84 16.42
C LYS A 43 11.10 2.25 16.66
N LEU A 44 10.10 2.67 15.90
CA LEU A 44 9.53 4.02 15.97
C LEU A 44 8.32 4.11 16.93
N GLY A 45 7.79 2.97 17.36
CA GLY A 45 6.67 2.83 18.30
C GLY A 45 5.38 2.47 17.58
N GLU A 46 4.86 1.27 17.85
CA GLU A 46 3.70 0.70 17.14
C GLU A 46 2.45 1.57 17.24
N THR A 47 2.26 2.28 18.37
CA THR A 47 1.12 3.19 18.59
C THR A 47 1.20 4.49 17.78
N LYS A 48 2.34 4.76 17.15
CA LYS A 48 2.59 5.96 16.32
C LYS A 48 2.72 5.61 14.84
N THR A 49 2.49 4.36 14.46
CA THR A 49 2.67 3.91 13.07
C THR A 49 1.41 3.24 12.56
N CYS A 50 1.08 3.50 11.31
CA CYS A 50 0.08 2.72 10.58
C CYS A 50 0.78 1.94 9.46
N TYR A 51 0.27 0.76 9.13
CA TYR A 51 0.72 0.02 7.97
C TYR A 51 -0.36 0.04 6.90
N LEU A 52 0.02 0.50 5.70
CA LEU A 52 -0.80 0.35 4.52
C LEU A 52 -0.12 -0.59 3.52
N SER A 53 -0.87 -1.53 2.95
CA SER A 53 -0.38 -2.33 1.83
C SER A 53 -1.16 -1.93 0.59
N LEU A 54 -0.46 -1.69 -0.52
CA LEU A 54 -1.13 -1.41 -1.80
C LEU A 54 -1.92 -2.62 -2.30
N ASP A 55 -1.51 -3.83 -1.92
CA ASP A 55 -2.24 -5.07 -2.20
C ASP A 55 -3.67 -5.02 -1.68
N SER A 56 -3.91 -4.33 -0.56
CA SER A 56 -5.25 -4.14 0.02
C SER A 56 -6.18 -3.36 -0.91
N TYR A 57 -5.61 -2.57 -1.83
CA TYR A 57 -6.32 -1.71 -2.76
C TYR A 57 -6.40 -2.29 -4.16
N LEU A 58 -6.01 -3.55 -4.36
CA LEU A 58 -6.23 -4.24 -5.63
C LEU A 58 -7.72 -4.45 -5.86
N ASP A 59 -8.16 -4.28 -7.11
CA ASP A 59 -9.52 -4.57 -7.56
C ASP A 59 -9.47 -5.05 -9.01
N LYS A 60 -9.66 -6.36 -9.19
CA LYS A 60 -9.67 -7.02 -10.50
C LYS A 60 -10.70 -6.47 -11.49
N ARG A 61 -11.74 -5.79 -10.99
CA ARG A 61 -12.79 -5.20 -11.83
C ARG A 61 -12.35 -3.90 -12.50
N LEU A 62 -11.25 -3.29 -12.03
CA LEU A 62 -10.74 -2.01 -12.55
C LEU A 62 -9.84 -2.18 -13.77
N GLN A 63 -9.30 -3.38 -14.01
CA GLN A 63 -8.40 -3.62 -15.13
C GLN A 63 -9.17 -4.01 -16.40
N PRO A 64 -8.98 -3.27 -17.51
CA PRO A 64 -9.41 -3.71 -18.83
C PRO A 64 -8.84 -5.09 -19.21
N GLU A 65 -9.65 -5.93 -19.85
CA GLU A 65 -9.20 -7.25 -20.35
C GLU A 65 -7.99 -7.15 -21.29
N SER A 66 -7.82 -6.02 -21.98
CA SER A 66 -6.66 -5.75 -22.84
C SER A 66 -5.31 -5.76 -22.11
N TYR A 67 -5.30 -5.66 -20.78
CA TYR A 67 -4.09 -5.74 -19.96
C TYR A 67 -3.84 -7.13 -19.37
N PHE A 68 -4.71 -8.10 -19.66
CA PHE A 68 -4.54 -9.47 -19.18
C PHE A 68 -3.35 -10.12 -19.87
N ILE A 69 -2.61 -10.93 -19.12
CA ILE A 69 -1.49 -11.72 -19.65
C ILE A 69 -1.97 -13.15 -19.74
N ASN A 70 -2.08 -13.68 -20.97
CA ASN A 70 -2.57 -15.04 -21.23
C ASN A 70 -3.97 -15.32 -20.65
N GLY A 71 -4.86 -14.32 -20.66
CA GLY A 71 -6.22 -14.44 -20.12
C GLY A 71 -6.31 -14.35 -18.59
N VAL A 72 -5.21 -14.02 -17.91
CA VAL A 72 -5.17 -13.82 -16.46
C VAL A 72 -4.98 -12.33 -16.16
N PRO A 73 -5.69 -11.75 -15.17
CA PRO A 73 -5.45 -10.38 -14.72
C PRO A 73 -3.98 -10.15 -14.41
N ASN A 74 -3.45 -9.03 -14.90
CA ASN A 74 -2.10 -8.61 -14.60
C ASN A 74 -2.11 -7.76 -13.32
N PHE A 75 -1.90 -8.41 -12.17
CA PHE A 75 -1.85 -7.78 -10.85
C PHE A 75 -0.74 -6.74 -10.69
N ASP A 76 0.30 -6.79 -11.53
CA ASP A 76 1.39 -5.81 -11.51
C ASP A 76 1.03 -4.52 -12.26
N HIS A 77 -0.11 -4.47 -12.97
CA HIS A 77 -0.50 -3.28 -13.70
C HIS A 77 -1.13 -2.23 -12.76
N PRO A 78 -0.70 -0.95 -12.82
CA PRO A 78 -1.22 0.10 -11.95
C PRO A 78 -2.75 0.32 -12.03
N SER A 79 -3.40 -0.11 -13.12
CA SER A 79 -4.86 -0.04 -13.25
C SER A 79 -5.62 -0.94 -12.28
N MET A 80 -4.95 -1.95 -11.71
CA MET A 80 -5.57 -2.84 -10.72
C MET A 80 -5.77 -2.14 -9.38
N ILE A 81 -5.10 -1.02 -9.14
CA ILE A 81 -5.18 -0.31 -7.86
C ILE A 81 -6.36 0.65 -7.88
N ASN A 82 -7.18 0.58 -6.84
CA ASN A 82 -8.20 1.58 -6.55
C ASN A 82 -7.54 2.86 -5.99
N TRP A 83 -6.93 3.65 -6.88
CA TRP A 83 -6.28 4.90 -6.55
C TRP A 83 -7.18 5.90 -5.82
N PRO A 84 -8.46 6.10 -6.20
CA PRO A 84 -9.36 6.98 -5.47
C PRO A 84 -9.48 6.59 -3.98
N LEU A 85 -9.71 5.31 -3.69
CA LEU A 85 -9.84 4.81 -2.32
C LEU A 85 -8.52 4.94 -1.53
N LEU A 86 -7.39 4.70 -2.19
CA LEU A 86 -6.08 4.88 -1.58
C LEU A 86 -5.81 6.35 -1.22
N LEU A 87 -6.06 7.26 -2.17
CA LEU A 87 -5.82 8.69 -1.99
C LEU A 87 -6.74 9.27 -0.91
N GLU A 88 -8.00 8.86 -0.86
CA GLU A 88 -8.92 9.22 0.22
C GLU A 88 -8.37 8.79 1.59
N GLY A 89 -7.88 7.55 1.70
CA GLY A 89 -7.25 7.05 2.92
C GLY A 89 -6.00 7.85 3.30
N ILE A 90 -5.14 8.18 2.34
CA ILE A 90 -3.94 9.02 2.54
C ILE A 90 -4.34 10.40 3.08
N ASP A 91 -5.33 11.05 2.49
CA ASP A 91 -5.78 12.38 2.90
C ASP A 91 -6.36 12.38 4.33
N LEU A 92 -7.14 11.36 4.68
CA LEU A 92 -7.64 11.17 6.04
C LEU A 92 -6.48 10.98 7.04
N LEU A 93 -5.49 10.16 6.69
CA LEU A 93 -4.30 9.95 7.52
C LEU A 93 -3.48 11.24 7.66
N ARG A 94 -3.35 12.07 6.62
CA ARG A 94 -2.70 13.40 6.72
C ARG A 94 -3.37 14.28 7.77
N CYS A 95 -4.69 14.18 7.90
CA CYS A 95 -5.48 14.90 8.90
C CYS A 95 -5.50 14.22 10.29
N GLY A 96 -4.72 13.15 10.51
CA GLY A 96 -4.71 12.40 11.77
C GLY A 96 -5.98 11.59 12.03
N LYS A 97 -6.79 11.33 10.98
CA LYS A 97 -8.00 10.52 11.08
C LYS A 97 -7.67 9.05 10.82
N ALA A 98 -8.31 8.18 11.57
CA ALA A 98 -8.27 6.74 11.31
C ALA A 98 -8.99 6.43 9.98
N ILE A 99 -8.58 5.32 9.36
CA ILE A 99 -9.17 4.81 8.11
C ILE A 99 -9.48 3.33 8.27
N ASP A 100 -10.49 2.87 7.56
CA ASP A 100 -10.73 1.44 7.36
C ASP A 100 -9.94 0.97 6.14
N VAL A 101 -9.01 0.05 6.38
CA VAL A 101 -8.22 -0.54 5.28
C VAL A 101 -9.07 -1.65 4.64
N PRO A 102 -9.32 -1.60 3.31
CA PRO A 102 -10.06 -2.63 2.62
C PRO A 102 -9.39 -3.99 2.79
N LEU A 103 -10.19 -5.04 3.00
CA LEU A 103 -9.68 -6.40 3.05
C LEU A 103 -9.78 -6.99 1.65
N TYR A 104 -8.63 -7.17 0.99
CA TYR A 104 -8.57 -7.88 -0.28
C TYR A 104 -8.60 -9.39 -0.03
N ASP A 105 -9.61 -10.06 -0.56
CA ASP A 105 -9.72 -11.53 -0.53
C ASP A 105 -9.12 -12.09 -1.84
N PHE A 106 -8.08 -12.91 -1.72
CA PHE A 106 -7.21 -13.37 -2.81
C PHE A 106 -7.86 -14.49 -3.66
#